data_AF-A0A4R7E3T2-F1
#
_entry.id   AF-A0A4R7E3T2-F1
#
_cell.length_a   1.000
_cell.length_b   1.000
_cell.length_c   1.000
_cell.angle_alpha   90.00
_cell.angle_beta   90.00
_cell.angle_gamma   90.00
#
_symmetry.space_group_name_H-M   'P 1'
#
loop_
_entity.id
_entity.type
_entity.pdbx_description
1 polymer ?
#
loop_
_entity_poly.entity_id
_entity_poly.type
_entity_poly.pdbx_seq_one_letter_code
_entity_poly.pdbx_strand_id
1 'polypeptide(L)'
;MPGKAKRKYDGELMRFNKKIKRPLKLIKEILPQEYDQELIVQKFKYFYPNEWRIMEERYQLYFEKDNFLVKKGKKRRYRPLNAKDYLLNLPQVKGWLSQKGKLRHKDNFDLELQQQRLEKFKTKRIAKIKKFQAKIKKIKRKFRI
;
A
#
# COMPACT_ATOMS: atom_id res chain seq x y z
N MET A 1 10.15 2.87 27.81
CA MET A 1 10.51 2.52 26.41
C MET A 1 9.72 1.30 25.94
N PRO A 2 9.27 1.22 24.67
CA PRO A 2 8.60 0.02 24.15
C PRO A 2 9.53 -1.20 24.16
N GLY A 3 8.98 -2.38 24.50
CA GLY A 3 9.75 -3.64 24.53
C GLY A 3 10.29 -4.06 23.16
N LYS A 4 11.32 -4.94 23.15
CA LYS A 4 12.07 -5.39 21.95
C LYS A 4 11.15 -5.77 20.76
N ALA A 5 10.07 -6.49 21.03
CA ALA A 5 9.13 -6.94 20.00
C ALA A 5 8.33 -5.79 19.37
N LYS A 6 7.90 -4.79 20.16
CA LYS A 6 7.20 -3.61 19.65
C LYS A 6 8.14 -2.74 18.81
N ARG A 7 9.38 -2.54 19.26
CA ARG A 7 10.42 -1.84 18.49
C ARG A 7 10.71 -2.51 17.14
N LYS A 8 10.72 -3.85 17.09
CA LYS A 8 10.86 -4.60 15.83
C LYS A 8 9.71 -4.29 14.87
N TYR A 9 8.47 -4.34 15.35
CA TYR A 9 7.29 -3.99 14.56
C TYR A 9 7.36 -2.56 14.01
N ASP A 10 7.70 -1.59 14.87
CA ASP A 10 7.79 -0.17 14.49
C ASP A 10 8.90 0.05 13.44
N GLY A 11 10.06 -0.60 13.61
CA GLY A 11 11.14 -0.56 12.63
C GLY A 11 10.75 -1.18 11.29
N GLU A 12 10.02 -2.30 11.31
CA GLU A 12 9.47 -2.91 10.09
C GLU A 12 8.45 -2.00 9.41
N LEU A 13 7.61 -1.30 10.18
CA LEU A 13 6.62 -0.35 9.67
C LEU A 13 7.31 0.85 9.01
N MET A 14 8.33 1.41 9.66
CA MET A 14 9.12 2.51 9.13
C MET A 14 9.81 2.14 7.80
N ARG A 15 10.43 0.96 7.72
CA ARG A 15 11.05 0.48 6.47
C ARG A 15 10.02 0.32 5.36
N PHE A 16 8.84 -0.23 5.68
CA PHE A 16 7.79 -0.40 4.70
C PHE A 16 7.21 0.95 4.24
N ASN A 17 6.98 1.89 5.16
CA ASN A 17 6.62 3.28 4.85
C ASN A 17 7.58 3.91 3.84
N LYS A 18 8.89 3.72 4.00
CA LYS A 18 9.91 4.21 3.05
C LYS A 18 9.75 3.56 1.67
N LYS A 19 9.54 2.23 1.63
CA LYS A 19 9.37 1.47 0.37
C LYS A 19 8.14 1.91 -0.43
N ILE A 20 7.02 2.21 0.23
CA ILE A 20 5.76 2.58 -0.43
C ILE A 20 5.70 4.04 -0.89
N LYS A 21 6.64 4.92 -0.49
CA LYS A 21 6.66 6.34 -0.92
C LYS A 21 6.65 6.50 -2.44
N ARG A 22 7.48 5.72 -3.15
CA ARG A 22 7.56 5.80 -4.63
C ARG A 22 6.29 5.27 -5.31
N PRO A 23 5.74 4.10 -4.92
CA PRO A 23 4.40 3.68 -5.35
C PRO A 23 3.33 4.76 -5.19
N LEU A 24 3.23 5.38 -4.02
CA LEU A 24 2.26 6.43 -3.75
C LEU A 24 2.43 7.64 -4.68
N LYS A 25 3.66 8.15 -4.83
CA LYS A 25 3.93 9.27 -5.74
C LYS A 25 3.45 8.97 -7.17
N LEU A 26 3.72 7.77 -7.67
CA LEU A 26 3.33 7.36 -9.01
C LEU A 26 1.81 7.20 -9.16
N ILE A 27 1.11 6.73 -8.13
CA ILE A 27 -0.37 6.70 -8.16
C ILE A 27 -0.93 8.11 -8.22
N LYS A 28 -0.39 9.05 -7.44
CA LYS A 28 -0.84 10.44 -7.44
C LYS A 28 -0.80 11.05 -8.85
N GLU A 29 0.26 10.76 -9.60
CA GLU A 29 0.46 11.27 -10.96
C GLU A 29 -0.59 10.77 -11.98
N ILE A 30 -1.35 9.72 -11.66
CA ILE A 30 -2.36 9.11 -12.54
C ILE A 30 -3.79 9.15 -11.96
N LEU A 31 -4.01 9.95 -10.91
CA LEU A 31 -5.35 10.17 -10.39
C LEU A 31 -6.16 11.04 -11.37
N PRO A 32 -7.44 10.72 -11.62
CA PRO A 32 -8.33 11.61 -12.36
C PRO A 32 -8.60 12.90 -11.58
N GLN A 33 -9.28 13.86 -12.20
CA GLN A 33 -9.59 15.15 -11.57
C GLN A 33 -10.37 14.98 -10.28
N GLU A 34 -11.44 14.21 -10.33
CA GLU A 34 -12.29 13.85 -9.19
C GLU A 34 -11.94 12.43 -8.74
N TYR A 35 -11.66 12.25 -7.44
CA TYR A 35 -11.35 10.94 -6.87
C TYR A 35 -11.78 10.83 -5.40
N ASP A 36 -11.96 9.60 -4.97
CA ASP A 36 -12.28 9.21 -3.60
C ASP A 36 -11.27 8.21 -3.04
N GLN A 37 -11.51 7.78 -1.79
CA GLN A 37 -10.67 6.82 -1.10
C GLN A 37 -10.73 5.43 -1.75
N GLU A 38 -11.91 5.01 -2.23
CA GLU A 38 -12.12 3.74 -2.91
C GLU A 38 -11.26 3.65 -4.19
N LEU A 39 -11.25 4.69 -5.01
CA LEU A 39 -10.46 4.74 -6.24
C LEU A 39 -8.96 4.65 -5.97
N ILE A 40 -8.47 5.33 -4.92
CA ILE A 40 -7.05 5.23 -4.51
C ILE A 40 -6.71 3.78 -4.12
N VAL A 41 -7.57 3.15 -3.33
CA VAL A 41 -7.38 1.75 -2.90
C VAL A 41 -7.38 0.81 -4.10
N GLN A 42 -8.36 0.95 -5.01
CA GLN A 42 -8.46 0.15 -6.22
C GLN A 42 -7.22 0.31 -7.12
N LYS A 43 -6.79 1.55 -7.41
CA LYS A 43 -5.57 1.81 -8.19
C LYS A 43 -4.34 1.22 -7.51
N PHE A 44 -4.22 1.33 -6.19
CA PHE A 44 -3.08 0.76 -5.46
C PHE A 44 -3.06 -0.76 -5.56
N LYS A 45 -4.19 -1.43 -5.33
CA LYS A 45 -4.32 -2.88 -5.44
C LYS A 45 -4.01 -3.37 -6.85
N TYR A 46 -4.49 -2.66 -7.88
CA TYR A 46 -4.27 -3.02 -9.27
C TYR A 46 -2.79 -2.85 -9.70
N PHE A 47 -2.18 -1.70 -9.42
CA PHE A 47 -0.83 -1.40 -9.91
C PHE A 47 0.30 -1.90 -9.00
N TYR A 48 0.02 -2.15 -7.72
CA TYR A 48 0.97 -2.61 -6.71
C TYR A 48 0.43 -3.81 -5.92
N PRO A 49 0.02 -4.90 -6.59
CA PRO A 49 -0.60 -6.05 -5.94
C PRO A 49 0.33 -6.73 -4.93
N ASN A 50 1.64 -6.66 -5.14
CA ASN A 50 2.62 -7.25 -4.23
C ASN A 50 2.75 -6.45 -2.93
N GLU A 51 2.83 -5.12 -3.04
CA GLU A 51 2.85 -4.24 -1.89
C GLU A 51 1.54 -4.33 -1.11
N TRP A 52 0.41 -4.44 -1.81
CA TRP A 52 -0.90 -4.70 -1.20
C TRP A 52 -0.90 -6.02 -0.41
N ARG A 53 -0.45 -7.11 -1.02
CA ARG A 53 -0.33 -8.43 -0.35
C ARG A 53 0.55 -8.36 0.89
N ILE A 54 1.66 -7.61 0.85
CA ILE A 54 2.53 -7.40 2.02
C ILE A 54 1.77 -6.67 3.15
N MET A 55 0.91 -5.70 2.83
CA MET A 55 0.07 -5.04 3.84
C MET A 55 -0.89 -6.04 4.50
N GLU A 56 -1.55 -6.88 3.71
CA GLU A 56 -2.46 -7.93 4.20
C GLU A 56 -1.73 -8.96 5.07
N GLU A 57 -0.60 -9.49 4.61
CA GLU A 57 0.22 -10.47 5.35
C GLU A 57 0.70 -9.89 6.69
N ARG A 58 1.12 -8.63 6.71
CA ARG A 58 1.54 -7.95 7.94
C ARG A 58 0.40 -7.73 8.90
N TYR A 59 -0.78 -7.35 8.39
CA TYR A 59 -1.96 -7.22 9.22
C TYR A 59 -2.27 -8.55 9.92
N GLN A 60 -2.38 -9.64 9.15
CA GLN A 60 -2.68 -10.97 9.70
C GLN A 60 -1.64 -11.39 10.74
N LEU A 61 -0.35 -11.31 10.41
CA LEU A 61 0.74 -11.71 11.31
C LEU A 61 0.70 -11.00 12.66
N TYR A 62 0.50 -9.68 12.67
CA TYR A 62 0.52 -8.90 13.90
C TYR A 62 -0.82 -8.93 14.64
N PHE A 63 -1.92 -9.17 13.92
CA PHE A 63 -3.24 -9.36 14.50
C PHE A 63 -3.30 -10.68 15.27
N GLU A 64 -2.79 -11.77 14.68
CA GLU A 64 -2.66 -13.07 15.35
C GLU A 64 -1.78 -12.99 16.61
N LYS A 65 -0.67 -12.25 16.54
CA LYS A 65 0.19 -12.02 17.71
C LYS A 65 -0.54 -11.27 18.82
N ASP A 66 -1.35 -10.27 18.48
CA ASP A 66 -2.17 -9.56 19.46
C ASP A 66 -3.26 -10.47 20.04
N ASN A 67 -3.91 -11.29 19.22
CA ASN A 67 -4.91 -12.26 19.69
C ASN A 67 -4.28 -13.28 20.63
N PHE A 68 -3.08 -13.77 20.34
CA PHE A 68 -2.34 -14.65 21.25
C PHE A 68 -2.06 -13.99 22.60
N LEU A 69 -1.67 -12.71 22.61
CA LEU A 69 -1.46 -11.96 23.85
C LEU A 69 -2.76 -11.84 24.66
N VAL A 70 -3.87 -11.49 24.00
CA VAL A 70 -5.19 -11.36 24.64
C VAL A 70 -5.65 -12.69 25.23
N LYS A 71 -5.48 -13.80 24.51
CA LYS A 71 -5.77 -15.16 25.02
C LYS A 71 -4.97 -15.53 26.27
N LYS A 72 -3.82 -14.89 26.50
CA LYS A 72 -2.98 -15.07 27.70
C LYS A 72 -3.23 -13.99 28.77
N GLY A 73 -4.35 -13.27 28.71
CA GLY A 73 -4.71 -12.20 29.64
C GLY A 73 -3.91 -10.90 29.47
N LYS A 74 -3.15 -10.74 28.38
CA LYS A 74 -2.29 -9.57 28.13
C LYS A 74 -2.97 -8.58 27.19
N LYS A 75 -2.66 -7.30 27.34
CA LYS A 75 -3.16 -6.23 26.45
C LYS A 75 -2.56 -6.38 25.03
N ARG A 76 -3.34 -5.97 24.02
CA ARG A 76 -2.88 -5.84 22.62
C ARG A 76 -1.68 -4.89 22.55
N ARG A 77 -0.64 -5.30 21.83
CA ARG A 77 0.64 -4.60 21.75
C ARG A 77 0.83 -3.86 20.44
N TYR A 78 0.42 -4.44 19.31
CA TYR A 78 0.77 -3.92 17.98
C TYR A 78 -0.34 -3.06 17.39
N ARG A 79 -1.60 -3.50 17.54
CA ARG A 79 -2.82 -2.89 16.99
C ARG A 79 -2.66 -2.60 15.49
N PRO A 80 -2.36 -3.61 14.65
CA PRO A 80 -2.13 -3.38 13.24
C PRO A 80 -3.42 -2.91 12.54
N LEU A 81 -3.27 -1.98 11.60
CA LEU A 81 -4.35 -1.60 10.69
C LEU A 81 -4.44 -2.62 9.54
N ASN A 82 -5.65 -2.90 9.07
CA ASN A 82 -5.83 -3.66 7.83
C ASN A 82 -5.26 -2.88 6.63
N ALA A 83 -5.12 -3.53 5.48
CA ALA A 83 -4.47 -2.91 4.32
C ALA A 83 -5.15 -1.61 3.83
N LYS A 84 -6.49 -1.57 3.82
CA LYS A 84 -7.26 -0.38 3.42
C LYS A 84 -6.99 0.76 4.41
N ASP A 85 -7.24 0.52 5.69
CA ASP A 85 -7.08 1.53 6.73
C ASP A 85 -5.63 1.99 6.86
N TYR A 86 -4.67 1.08 6.69
CA TYR A 86 -3.25 1.42 6.69
C TYR A 86 -2.92 2.38 5.54
N LEU A 87 -3.34 2.08 4.31
CA LEU A 87 -3.10 2.93 3.14
C LEU A 87 -3.72 4.31 3.32
N LEU A 88 -4.98 4.37 3.75
CA LEU A 88 -5.72 5.62 3.97
C LEU A 88 -5.15 6.43 5.14
N ASN A 89 -4.54 5.77 6.12
CA ASN A 89 -3.89 6.45 7.25
C ASN A 89 -2.51 7.02 6.94
N LEU A 90 -1.93 6.77 5.76
CA LEU A 90 -0.64 7.33 5.40
C LEU A 90 -0.74 8.86 5.23
N PRO A 91 0.22 9.65 5.78
CA PRO A 91 0.16 11.11 5.71
C PRO A 91 0.00 11.66 4.29
N GLN A 92 0.62 11.02 3.30
CA GLN A 92 0.46 11.42 1.91
C GLN A 92 -0.98 11.25 1.42
N VAL A 93 -1.59 10.10 1.70
CA VAL A 93 -2.95 9.76 1.24
C VAL A 93 -3.99 10.62 1.96
N LYS A 94 -3.83 10.84 3.28
CA LYS A 94 -4.64 11.82 4.02
C LYS A 94 -4.55 13.21 3.40
N GLY A 95 -3.33 13.62 3.02
CA GLY A 95 -3.11 14.89 2.35
C GLY A 95 -3.81 15.00 1.00
N TRP A 96 -3.92 13.92 0.23
CA TRP A 96 -4.65 13.91 -1.05
C TRP A 96 -6.16 13.97 -0.84
N LEU A 97 -6.68 13.20 0.12
CA LEU A 97 -8.11 13.12 0.42
C LEU A 97 -8.66 14.36 1.14
N SER A 98 -7.80 15.16 1.77
CA SER A 98 -8.22 16.43 2.37
C SER A 98 -8.86 17.37 1.34
N GLN A 99 -9.81 18.20 1.78
CA GLN A 99 -10.47 19.17 0.90
C GLN A 99 -9.47 20.07 0.17
N LYS A 100 -8.49 20.62 0.90
CA LYS A 100 -7.38 21.42 0.33
C LYS A 100 -6.55 20.61 -0.68
N GLY A 101 -6.33 19.33 -0.40
CA GLY A 101 -5.60 18.41 -1.28
C GLY A 101 -6.31 18.15 -2.59
N LYS A 102 -7.63 17.91 -2.54
CA LYS A 102 -8.49 17.72 -3.70
C LYS A 102 -8.61 18.98 -4.55
N LEU A 103 -8.84 20.14 -3.93
CA LEU A 103 -8.89 21.43 -4.62
C LEU A 103 -7.60 21.71 -5.39
N ARG A 104 -6.45 21.65 -4.70
CA ARG A 104 -5.15 21.84 -5.37
C ARG A 104 -4.91 20.85 -6.50
N HIS A 105 -5.36 19.60 -6.38
CA HIS A 105 -5.24 18.63 -7.47
C HIS A 105 -6.10 19.04 -8.67
N LYS A 106 -7.34 19.45 -8.41
CA LYS A 106 -8.29 19.93 -9.41
C LYS A 106 -7.77 21.17 -10.14
N ASP A 107 -7.23 22.14 -9.42
CA ASP A 107 -6.70 23.40 -9.97
C ASP A 107 -5.48 23.18 -10.88
N ASN A 108 -4.68 22.15 -10.61
CA ASN A 108 -3.49 21.80 -11.38
C ASN A 108 -3.73 20.61 -12.33
N PHE A 109 -5.00 20.23 -12.55
CA PHE A 109 -5.33 19.06 -13.35
C PHE A 109 -5.26 19.38 -14.84
N ASP A 110 -4.53 18.54 -15.58
CA ASP A 110 -4.46 18.56 -17.03
C ASP A 110 -4.83 17.16 -17.53
N LEU A 111 -5.91 17.10 -18.33
CA LEU A 111 -6.48 15.85 -18.82
C LEU A 111 -5.54 15.14 -19.80
N GLU A 112 -4.97 15.86 -20.76
CA GLU A 112 -4.09 15.28 -21.77
C GLU A 112 -2.81 14.75 -21.11
N LEU A 113 -2.21 15.55 -20.23
CA LEU A 113 -1.03 15.16 -19.49
C LEU A 113 -1.30 13.97 -18.57
N GLN A 114 -2.48 13.91 -17.94
CA GLN A 114 -2.88 12.78 -17.11
C GLN A 114 -3.03 11.50 -17.94
N GLN A 115 -3.66 11.57 -19.12
CA GLN A 115 -3.85 10.43 -20.00
C GLN A 115 -2.51 9.89 -20.50
N GLN A 116 -1.62 10.78 -20.95
CA GLN A 116 -0.26 10.42 -21.36
C GLN A 116 0.52 9.74 -20.22
N ARG A 117 0.45 10.28 -19.00
CA ARG A 117 1.08 9.70 -17.81
C ARG A 117 0.47 8.34 -17.48
N LEU A 118 -0.84 8.19 -17.55
CA LEU A 118 -1.57 6.97 -17.25
C LEU A 118 -1.18 5.85 -18.23
N GLU A 119 -1.15 6.11 -19.53
CA GLU A 119 -0.79 5.09 -20.53
C GLU A 119 0.67 4.65 -20.39
N LYS A 120 1.59 5.61 -20.27
CA LYS A 120 3.01 5.31 -20.03
C LYS A 120 3.22 4.52 -18.73
N PHE A 121 2.45 4.85 -17.69
CA PHE A 121 2.50 4.16 -16.41
C PHE A 121 1.93 2.75 -16.50
N LYS A 122 0.74 2.56 -17.09
CA LYS A 122 0.09 1.25 -17.29
C LYS A 122 1.02 0.28 -17.98
N THR A 123 1.57 0.65 -19.13
CA THR A 123 2.46 -0.21 -19.94
C THR A 123 3.66 -0.69 -19.11
N LYS A 124 4.34 0.24 -18.42
CA LYS A 124 5.50 -0.10 -17.57
C LYS A 124 5.12 -0.98 -16.38
N ARG A 125 4.00 -0.67 -15.71
CA ARG A 125 3.57 -1.41 -14.51
C ARG A 125 3.08 -2.81 -14.83
N ILE A 126 2.25 -2.97 -15.86
CA ILE A 126 1.72 -4.27 -16.29
C ILE A 126 2.88 -5.21 -16.65
N ALA A 127 3.88 -4.71 -17.40
CA ALA A 127 5.07 -5.49 -17.72
C ALA A 127 5.83 -5.94 -16.45
N LYS A 128 5.97 -5.06 -15.45
CA LYS A 128 6.64 -5.40 -14.18
C LYS A 128 5.85 -6.42 -13.35
N ILE A 129 4.52 -6.30 -13.32
CA ILE A 129 3.64 -7.26 -12.64
C ILE A 129 3.75 -8.63 -13.30
N LYS A 130 3.64 -8.70 -14.63
CA LYS A 130 3.79 -9.96 -15.40
C LYS A 130 5.15 -10.62 -15.14
N LYS A 131 6.26 -9.85 -15.20
CA LYS A 131 7.60 -10.37 -14.89
C LYS A 131 7.70 -10.95 -13.47
N PHE A 132 7.07 -10.31 -12.48
CA PHE A 132 7.07 -10.82 -11.11
C PHE A 132 6.23 -12.10 -10.98
N GLN A 133 5.02 -12.13 -11.54
CA GLN A 133 4.16 -13.32 -11.53
C GLN A 133 4.82 -14.52 -12.23
N ALA A 134 5.51 -14.29 -13.35
CA ALA A 134 6.29 -15.32 -14.04
C ALA A 134 7.39 -15.91 -13.15
N LYS A 135 8.08 -15.07 -12.36
CA LYS A 135 9.07 -15.53 -11.38
C LYS A 135 8.44 -16.39 -10.29
N ILE A 136 7.30 -15.97 -9.72
CA ILE A 136 6.57 -16.78 -8.74
C ILE A 136 6.18 -18.13 -9.35
N LYS A 137 5.60 -18.14 -10.56
CA LYS A 137 5.18 -19.36 -11.25
C LYS A 137 6.37 -20.32 -11.46
N LYS A 138 7.52 -19.79 -11.87
CA LYS A 138 8.76 -20.57 -12.05
C LYS A 138 9.24 -21.18 -10.72
N ILE A 139 9.23 -20.40 -9.63
CA ILE A 139 9.60 -20.87 -8.29
C ILE A 139 8.62 -21.96 -7.84
N LYS A 140 7.30 -21.73 -7.90
CA LYS A 140 6.29 -22.73 -7.55
C LYS A 140 6.43 -24.03 -8.34
N ARG A 141 6.79 -23.95 -9.64
CA ARG A 141 7.07 -25.13 -10.45
C ARG A 141 8.36 -25.86 -10.04
N LYS A 142 9.40 -25.12 -9.66
CA LYS A 142 10.68 -25.69 -9.20
C LYS A 142 10.56 -26.37 -7.84
N PHE A 143 9.73 -25.82 -6.96
CA PHE A 143 9.45 -26.36 -5.63
C PHE A 143 8.11 -27.12 -5.58
N ARG A 144 7.69 -27.71 -6.71
CA ARG A 144 6.55 -28.64 -6.71
C ARG A 144 6.90 -29.82 -5.79
N ILE A 145 6.22 -29.88 -4.65
CA ILE A 145 5.57 -31.12 -4.17
C ILE A 145 4.46 -31.42 -5.17
#